data_AF-A0A238WMM8-F1
#
_entry.id   AF-A0A238WMM8-F1
#
_cell.length_a   1.000
_cell.length_b   1.000
_cell.length_c   1.000
_cell.angle_alpha   90.00
_cell.angle_beta   90.00
_cell.angle_gamma   90.00
#
_symmetry.space_group_name_H-M   'P 1'
#
loop_
_entity.id
_entity.type
_entity.pdbx_description
1 polymer ?
#
loop_
_entity_poly.entity_id
_entity_poly.type
_entity_poly.pdbx_seq_one_letter_code
_entity_poly.pdbx_strand_id
1 'polypeptide(L)'
;MSNGDDDPADAADDGEPAETAAPTLPDDATEESLTEYLDEIADRLEAAETEADLDDVEALLADAETGIDEADLPEPDEDDEDADDPRGDLEDRVAELRDGVDDARGPYGEDVVDAIESAAGTVEDTEWTDDGREDVAAAVESFVDAAADAIDDALGDADEDPEALLAEGEAADAAAPAPVDQLVAALDAVAGAVTDADLDADDDADDIAALLDATDELEAGLDDAEEWDDLETHEQLRAQGYYDVLGHYKDFPVEWAALKEHEARGNVDMILLALDSLQSEFMERHCLEAFERMGKRGKTEASVEEILGRAEKRDQPAIRILGTMAAEEATDTLVEYVPEDSNPQLQKVVFKALGEIGASEAVQPLANQLDPDGDTDELVRPHAARALGLIGDTRAVDPLADALEAHPSDDVRAAAGWALRQIGTREALEAVAEYADEHSFVVSTEGEKARDALDDEAEPAPTA
;
A
#
# COMPACT_ATOMS: atom_id res chain seq x y z
N MET A 1 18.57 -95.74 -28.54
CA MET A 1 19.63 -95.22 -27.67
C MET A 1 19.63 -93.72 -27.86
N SER A 2 19.10 -93.02 -26.85
CA SER A 2 18.95 -91.58 -26.75
C SER A 2 19.66 -91.23 -25.45
N ASN A 3 20.76 -90.50 -25.58
CA ASN A 3 21.58 -89.89 -24.51
C ASN A 3 21.90 -88.50 -25.07
N GLY A 4 21.94 -87.38 -24.36
CA GLY A 4 21.75 -86.94 -22.97
C GLY A 4 21.90 -85.40 -23.06
N ASP A 5 21.04 -84.62 -22.41
CA ASP A 5 21.37 -83.83 -21.21
C ASP A 5 22.77 -83.19 -21.25
N ASP A 6 22.84 -81.85 -21.35
CA ASP A 6 23.29 -80.98 -20.25
C ASP A 6 23.32 -79.49 -20.69
N ASP A 7 22.68 -78.67 -19.87
CA ASP A 7 22.67 -77.20 -19.80
C ASP A 7 24.08 -76.63 -19.56
N PRO A 8 24.46 -75.48 -20.15
CA PRO A 8 25.47 -74.62 -19.58
C PRO A 8 24.79 -73.52 -18.74
N ALA A 9 24.95 -73.63 -17.43
CA ALA A 9 24.68 -72.56 -16.49
C ALA A 9 25.47 -71.29 -16.86
N ASP A 10 24.76 -70.19 -17.06
CA ASP A 10 25.29 -68.83 -16.99
C ASP A 10 25.73 -68.57 -15.55
N ALA A 11 27.04 -68.39 -15.37
CA ALA A 11 27.58 -67.82 -14.15
C ALA A 11 27.37 -66.31 -14.24
N ALA A 12 26.38 -65.80 -13.51
CA ALA A 12 26.33 -64.40 -13.14
C ALA A 12 27.61 -64.10 -12.35
N ASP A 13 28.42 -63.22 -12.92
CA ASP A 13 29.57 -62.59 -12.27
C ASP A 13 28.99 -61.50 -11.38
N ASP A 14 28.83 -61.80 -10.09
CA ASP A 14 28.63 -60.82 -9.04
C ASP A 14 29.92 -59.98 -8.93
N GLY A 15 30.03 -58.97 -9.79
CA GLY A 15 31.00 -57.90 -9.63
C GLY A 15 30.43 -56.87 -8.65
N GLU A 16 30.88 -56.92 -7.41
CA GLU A 16 30.79 -55.76 -6.49
C GLU A 16 31.38 -54.53 -7.22
N PRO A 17 30.77 -53.33 -7.12
CA PRO A 17 31.41 -52.13 -7.63
C PRO A 17 32.73 -51.97 -6.87
N ALA A 18 33.83 -51.87 -7.60
CA ALA A 18 35.09 -51.51 -6.99
C ALA A 18 34.95 -50.05 -6.55
N GLU A 19 34.96 -49.79 -5.23
CA GLU A 19 35.21 -48.45 -4.69
C GLU A 19 36.46 -47.90 -5.39
N THR A 20 36.26 -46.97 -6.31
CA THR A 20 37.34 -46.17 -6.88
C THR A 20 37.88 -45.34 -5.72
N ALA A 21 39.16 -45.57 -5.38
CA ALA A 21 39.81 -44.84 -4.30
C ALA A 21 39.60 -43.34 -4.53
N ALA A 22 39.20 -42.62 -3.47
CA ALA A 22 39.01 -41.17 -3.54
C ALA A 22 40.26 -40.51 -4.14
N PRO A 23 40.10 -39.59 -5.09
CA PRO A 23 41.24 -38.90 -5.67
C PRO A 23 41.98 -38.18 -4.55
N THR A 24 43.31 -38.11 -4.65
CA THR A 24 44.14 -37.49 -3.62
C THR A 24 44.85 -36.29 -4.20
N LEU A 25 44.86 -35.18 -3.44
CA LEU A 25 45.60 -33.99 -3.81
C LEU A 25 47.06 -34.35 -4.21
N PRO A 26 47.54 -33.89 -5.38
CA PRO A 26 48.86 -34.26 -5.88
C PRO A 26 49.98 -33.72 -4.98
N ASP A 27 50.99 -34.56 -4.69
CA ASP A 27 52.18 -34.18 -3.91
C ASP A 27 53.00 -33.05 -4.57
N ASP A 28 52.99 -32.99 -5.92
CA ASP A 28 53.63 -31.96 -6.73
C ASP A 28 52.54 -31.17 -7.47
N ALA A 29 52.05 -30.08 -6.86
CA ALA A 29 50.95 -29.27 -7.37
C ALA A 29 51.38 -28.38 -8.57
N THR A 30 51.35 -28.96 -9.77
CA THR A 30 51.42 -28.24 -11.05
C THR A 30 50.03 -28.00 -11.62
N GLU A 31 49.89 -27.02 -12.51
CA GLU A 31 48.66 -26.74 -13.27
C GLU A 31 48.06 -28.01 -13.90
N GLU A 32 48.88 -28.81 -14.60
CA GLU A 32 48.44 -30.07 -15.23
C GLU A 32 47.94 -31.10 -14.19
N SER A 33 48.61 -31.21 -13.04
CA SER A 33 48.22 -32.17 -12.00
C SER A 33 46.97 -31.75 -11.22
N LEU A 34 46.77 -30.45 -11.01
CA LEU A 34 45.56 -29.92 -10.36
C LEU A 34 44.37 -29.98 -11.31
N THR A 35 44.59 -29.75 -12.61
CA THR A 35 43.56 -29.97 -13.63
C THR A 35 43.09 -31.43 -13.65
N GLU A 36 44.01 -32.39 -13.68
CA GLU A 36 43.68 -33.82 -13.62
C GLU A 36 42.92 -34.17 -12.33
N TYR A 37 43.31 -33.59 -11.19
CA TYR A 37 42.60 -33.77 -9.92
C TYR A 37 41.16 -33.21 -9.95
N LEU A 38 40.96 -32.02 -10.53
CA LEU A 38 39.62 -31.43 -10.71
C LEU A 38 38.76 -32.22 -11.71
N ASP A 39 39.37 -32.80 -12.75
CA ASP A 39 38.66 -33.70 -13.67
C ASP A 39 38.20 -34.99 -12.95
N GLU A 40 39.05 -35.57 -12.07
CA GLU A 40 38.67 -36.71 -11.24
C GLU A 40 37.56 -36.36 -10.23
N ILE A 41 37.57 -35.14 -9.68
CA ILE A 41 36.48 -34.63 -8.83
C ILE A 41 35.19 -34.47 -9.64
N ALA A 42 35.28 -33.95 -10.87
CA ALA A 42 34.13 -33.80 -11.76
C ALA A 42 33.49 -35.15 -12.12
N ASP A 43 34.30 -36.17 -12.42
CA ASP A 43 33.82 -37.54 -12.65
C ASP A 43 33.13 -38.13 -11.41
N ARG A 44 33.59 -37.76 -10.21
CA ARG A 44 32.98 -38.20 -8.94
C ARG A 44 31.67 -37.46 -8.66
N LEU A 45 31.58 -36.17 -8.96
CA LEU A 45 30.34 -35.41 -8.93
C LEU A 45 29.30 -36.02 -9.88
N GLU A 46 29.69 -36.36 -11.12
CA GLU A 46 28.78 -37.01 -12.08
C GLU A 46 28.29 -38.40 -11.59
N ALA A 47 29.07 -39.06 -10.73
CA ALA A 47 28.77 -40.37 -10.18
C ALA A 47 28.17 -40.36 -8.77
N ALA A 48 27.99 -39.17 -8.15
CA ALA A 48 27.43 -39.04 -6.82
C ALA A 48 25.95 -39.45 -6.85
N GLU A 49 25.54 -40.35 -5.96
CA GLU A 49 24.15 -40.83 -5.88
C GLU A 49 23.48 -40.43 -4.56
N THR A 50 24.24 -39.91 -3.59
CA THR A 50 23.76 -39.55 -2.24
C THR A 50 24.33 -38.23 -1.74
N GLU A 51 23.69 -37.60 -0.75
CA GLU A 51 24.23 -36.41 -0.07
C GLU A 51 25.60 -36.67 0.58
N ALA A 52 25.83 -37.89 1.06
CA ALA A 52 27.13 -38.29 1.57
C ALA A 52 28.22 -38.32 0.49
N ASP A 53 27.87 -38.68 -0.76
CA ASP A 53 28.80 -38.63 -1.89
C ASP A 53 29.10 -37.17 -2.28
N LEU A 54 28.10 -36.28 -2.21
CA LEU A 54 28.27 -34.85 -2.48
C LEU A 54 29.12 -34.16 -1.39
N ASP A 55 28.94 -34.50 -0.11
CA ASP A 55 29.80 -34.04 0.98
C ASP A 55 31.27 -34.48 0.79
N ASP A 56 31.48 -35.71 0.29
CA ASP A 56 32.81 -36.20 -0.08
C ASP A 56 33.40 -35.38 -1.23
N VAL A 57 32.61 -35.05 -2.26
CA VAL A 57 33.03 -34.19 -3.38
C VAL A 57 33.36 -32.78 -2.90
N GLU A 58 32.55 -32.19 -2.01
CA GLU A 58 32.78 -30.87 -1.45
C GLU A 58 34.07 -30.82 -0.61
N ALA A 59 34.34 -31.87 0.17
CA ALA A 59 35.60 -32.01 0.90
C ALA A 59 36.81 -32.06 -0.05
N LEU A 60 36.69 -32.78 -1.18
CA LEU A 60 37.74 -32.84 -2.20
C LEU A 60 37.97 -31.50 -2.89
N LEU A 61 36.90 -30.72 -3.15
CA LEU A 61 36.98 -29.36 -3.70
C LEU A 61 37.67 -28.40 -2.72
N ALA A 62 37.41 -28.52 -1.41
CA ALA A 62 38.11 -27.73 -0.39
C ALA A 62 39.61 -28.09 -0.31
N ASP A 63 39.95 -29.36 -0.46
CA ASP A 63 41.34 -29.81 -0.59
C ASP A 63 41.99 -29.26 -1.87
N ALA A 64 41.26 -29.26 -2.99
CA ALA A 64 41.72 -28.71 -4.28
C ALA A 64 42.03 -27.21 -4.18
N GLU A 65 41.14 -26.42 -3.58
CA GLU A 65 41.32 -24.98 -3.35
C GLU A 65 42.57 -24.71 -2.50
N THR A 66 42.76 -25.48 -1.42
CA THR A 66 43.98 -25.41 -0.60
C THR A 66 45.23 -25.75 -1.41
N GLY A 67 45.16 -26.76 -2.27
CA GLY A 67 46.26 -27.15 -3.15
C GLY A 67 46.61 -26.09 -4.19
N ILE A 68 45.60 -25.44 -4.76
CA ILE A 68 45.77 -24.31 -5.70
C ILE A 68 46.44 -23.14 -4.96
N ASP A 69 45.94 -22.76 -3.78
CA ASP A 69 46.50 -21.69 -2.93
C ASP A 69 47.99 -21.90 -2.62
N GLU A 70 48.39 -23.13 -2.30
CA GLU A 70 49.77 -23.46 -1.93
C GLU A 70 50.70 -23.71 -3.14
N ALA A 71 50.15 -23.88 -4.35
CA ALA A 71 50.92 -24.19 -5.55
C ALA A 71 51.78 -23.01 -6.05
N ASP A 72 53.01 -23.31 -6.47
CA ASP A 72 53.93 -22.34 -7.09
C ASP A 72 53.61 -22.20 -8.60
N LEU A 73 52.46 -21.61 -8.90
CA LEU A 73 51.95 -21.36 -10.25
C LEU A 73 52.49 -20.04 -10.84
N PRO A 74 52.64 -19.93 -12.16
CA PRO A 74 53.07 -18.68 -12.78
C PRO A 74 52.05 -17.56 -12.55
N GLU A 75 52.53 -16.39 -12.12
CA GLU A 75 51.69 -15.18 -12.01
C GLU A 75 51.45 -14.57 -13.41
N PRO A 76 50.22 -14.12 -13.72
CA PRO A 76 49.92 -13.46 -14.99
C PRO A 76 50.66 -12.12 -15.11
N ASP A 77 50.95 -11.69 -16.34
CA ASP A 77 51.58 -10.40 -16.60
C ASP A 77 50.55 -9.27 -16.42
N GLU A 78 50.70 -8.46 -15.36
CA GLU A 78 49.78 -7.35 -15.04
C GLU A 78 49.63 -6.30 -16.18
N ASP A 79 50.58 -6.27 -17.13
CA ASP A 79 50.57 -5.35 -18.26
C ASP A 79 49.94 -5.94 -19.55
N ASP A 80 49.51 -7.21 -19.55
CA ASP A 80 48.90 -7.91 -20.69
C ASP A 80 47.55 -8.55 -20.31
N GLU A 81 46.45 -7.97 -20.82
CA GLU A 81 45.08 -8.45 -20.55
C GLU A 81 44.80 -9.84 -21.15
N ASP A 82 45.66 -10.34 -22.05
CA ASP A 82 45.57 -11.67 -22.65
C ASP A 82 46.59 -12.67 -22.04
N ALA A 83 47.21 -12.35 -20.89
CA ALA A 83 48.16 -13.25 -20.22
C ALA A 83 47.46 -14.50 -19.66
N ASP A 84 48.09 -15.67 -19.83
CA ASP A 84 47.62 -16.92 -19.22
C ASP A 84 47.63 -16.79 -17.69
N ASP A 85 46.47 -16.98 -17.05
CA ASP A 85 46.29 -16.98 -15.59
C ASP A 85 45.87 -18.39 -15.12
N PRO A 86 46.83 -19.31 -14.98
CA PRO A 86 46.53 -20.71 -14.65
C PRO A 86 45.96 -20.88 -13.24
N ARG A 87 46.17 -19.90 -12.35
CA ARG A 87 45.56 -19.92 -11.01
C ARG A 87 44.09 -19.54 -11.11
N GLY A 88 43.79 -18.44 -11.79
CA GLY A 88 42.41 -17.99 -12.03
C GLY A 88 41.57 -19.06 -12.75
N ASP A 89 42.12 -19.71 -13.79
CA ASP A 89 41.43 -20.77 -14.53
C ASP A 89 41.06 -21.98 -13.64
N LEU A 90 41.92 -22.35 -12.69
CA LEU A 90 41.66 -23.44 -11.74
C LEU A 90 40.64 -23.05 -10.65
N GLU A 91 40.72 -21.80 -10.16
CA GLU A 91 39.75 -21.25 -9.20
C GLU A 91 38.34 -21.17 -9.83
N ASP A 92 38.25 -20.71 -11.08
CA ASP A 92 37.00 -20.69 -11.85
C ASP A 92 36.43 -22.10 -12.04
N ARG A 93 37.29 -23.10 -12.30
CA ARG A 93 36.86 -24.50 -12.43
C ARG A 93 36.37 -25.09 -11.09
N VAL A 94 36.99 -24.74 -9.97
CA VAL A 94 36.50 -25.13 -8.64
C VAL A 94 35.13 -24.49 -8.38
N ALA A 95 34.94 -23.22 -8.74
CA ALA A 95 33.65 -22.55 -8.60
C ALA A 95 32.57 -23.24 -9.45
N GLU A 96 32.86 -23.57 -10.71
CA GLU A 96 31.93 -24.31 -11.58
C GLU A 96 31.53 -25.67 -10.99
N LEU A 97 32.48 -26.39 -10.39
CA LEU A 97 32.19 -27.68 -9.76
C LEU A 97 31.42 -27.54 -8.44
N ARG A 98 31.63 -26.45 -7.69
CA ARG A 98 30.81 -26.14 -6.50
C ARG A 98 29.37 -25.82 -6.88
N ASP A 99 29.17 -24.98 -7.90
CA ASP A 99 27.84 -24.72 -8.45
C ASP A 99 27.16 -26.04 -8.88
N GLY A 100 27.92 -26.96 -9.48
CA GLY A 100 27.43 -28.29 -9.85
C GLY A 100 27.10 -29.20 -8.65
N VAL A 101 27.78 -29.07 -7.51
CA VAL A 101 27.41 -29.75 -6.26
C VAL A 101 26.11 -29.19 -5.72
N ASP A 102 25.98 -27.86 -5.66
CA ASP A 102 24.77 -27.19 -5.19
C ASP A 102 23.55 -27.54 -6.06
N ASP A 103 23.71 -27.60 -7.39
CA ASP A 103 22.68 -28.03 -8.34
C ASP A 103 22.29 -29.52 -8.19
N ALA A 104 23.20 -30.34 -7.64
CA ALA A 104 23.00 -31.77 -7.45
C ALA A 104 22.43 -32.13 -6.08
N ARG A 105 22.51 -31.23 -5.10
CA ARG A 105 21.88 -31.44 -3.78
C ARG A 105 20.38 -31.59 -3.95
N GLY A 106 19.83 -32.58 -3.26
CA GLY A 106 18.41 -32.91 -3.33
C GLY A 106 17.54 -31.83 -2.72
N PRO A 107 16.25 -31.76 -3.08
CA PRO A 107 15.31 -31.00 -2.28
C PRO A 107 15.24 -31.60 -0.87
N TYR A 108 15.09 -30.72 0.11
CA TYR A 108 14.98 -31.08 1.52
C TYR A 108 13.56 -30.90 2.02
N GLY A 109 13.22 -31.56 3.13
CA GLY A 109 11.97 -31.28 3.84
C GLY A 109 11.81 -29.81 4.22
N GLU A 110 12.91 -29.07 4.44
CA GLU A 110 12.87 -27.62 4.68
C GLU A 110 12.39 -26.82 3.47
N ASP A 111 12.71 -27.24 2.24
CA ASP A 111 12.24 -26.56 1.02
C ASP A 111 10.71 -26.69 0.89
N VAL A 112 10.17 -27.86 1.26
CA VAL A 112 8.71 -28.08 1.30
C VAL A 112 8.07 -27.18 2.35
N VAL A 113 8.65 -27.10 3.55
CA VAL A 113 8.13 -26.24 4.63
C VAL A 113 8.13 -24.78 4.20
N ASP A 114 9.24 -24.29 3.63
CA ASP A 114 9.35 -22.92 3.12
C ASP A 114 8.30 -22.62 2.04
N ALA A 115 8.05 -23.58 1.13
CA ALA A 115 7.01 -23.45 0.10
C ALA A 115 5.59 -23.39 0.70
N ILE A 116 5.28 -24.23 1.69
CA ILE A 116 3.99 -24.20 2.40
C ILE A 116 3.80 -22.89 3.16
N GLU A 117 4.82 -22.43 3.88
CA GLU A 117 4.77 -21.15 4.62
C GLU A 117 4.58 -19.97 3.66
N SER A 118 5.23 -20.00 2.49
CA SER A 118 5.02 -19.01 1.43
C SER A 118 3.57 -19.01 0.93
N ALA A 119 3.02 -20.19 0.62
CA ALA A 119 1.63 -20.33 0.20
C ALA A 119 0.64 -19.87 1.29
N ALA A 120 0.91 -20.19 2.55
CA ALA A 120 0.11 -19.73 3.69
C ALA A 120 0.10 -18.20 3.82
N GLY A 121 1.26 -17.57 3.61
CA GLY A 121 1.37 -16.10 3.53
C GLY A 121 0.51 -15.51 2.42
N THR A 122 0.54 -16.09 1.21
CA THR A 122 -0.32 -15.67 0.09
C THR A 122 -1.81 -15.79 0.44
N VAL A 123 -2.22 -16.89 1.11
CA VAL A 123 -3.61 -17.08 1.54
C VAL A 123 -4.04 -16.03 2.56
N GLU A 124 -3.17 -15.69 3.53
CA GLU A 124 -3.45 -14.72 4.60
C GLU A 124 -3.47 -13.26 4.12
N ASP A 125 -2.46 -12.86 3.32
CA ASP A 125 -2.22 -11.46 2.98
C ASP A 125 -3.11 -10.95 1.82
N THR A 126 -3.67 -11.85 1.02
CA THR A 126 -4.48 -11.50 -0.16
C THR A 126 -5.95 -11.26 0.19
N GLU A 127 -6.52 -10.16 -0.33
CA GLU A 127 -7.96 -9.90 -0.25
C GLU A 127 -8.70 -10.67 -1.35
N TRP A 128 -9.26 -11.83 -1.01
CA TRP A 128 -9.95 -12.71 -1.96
C TRP A 128 -11.43 -12.36 -2.18
N THR A 129 -11.92 -12.49 -3.42
CA THR A 129 -13.36 -12.38 -3.70
C THR A 129 -14.15 -13.56 -3.13
N ASP A 130 -15.49 -13.50 -3.17
CA ASP A 130 -16.31 -14.63 -2.74
C ASP A 130 -16.01 -15.89 -3.57
N ASP A 131 -15.84 -15.73 -4.90
CA ASP A 131 -15.50 -16.81 -5.81
C ASP A 131 -14.04 -17.25 -5.62
N GLY A 132 -13.10 -16.30 -5.48
CA GLY A 132 -11.69 -16.61 -5.21
C GLY A 132 -11.48 -17.39 -3.91
N ARG A 133 -12.25 -17.13 -2.84
CA ARG A 133 -12.19 -17.94 -1.62
C ARG A 133 -12.66 -19.38 -1.80
N GLU A 134 -13.59 -19.64 -2.73
CA GLU A 134 -13.99 -21.01 -3.07
C GLU A 134 -12.85 -21.74 -3.79
N ASP A 135 -12.17 -21.06 -4.71
CA ASP A 135 -11.04 -21.61 -5.46
C ASP A 135 -9.81 -21.87 -4.55
N VAL A 136 -9.46 -20.91 -3.68
CA VAL A 136 -8.37 -21.07 -2.69
C VAL A 136 -8.65 -22.23 -1.73
N ALA A 137 -9.87 -22.34 -1.22
CA ALA A 137 -10.24 -23.46 -0.34
C ALA A 137 -10.09 -24.81 -1.06
N ALA A 138 -10.50 -24.90 -2.33
CA ALA A 138 -10.34 -26.11 -3.13
C ALA A 138 -8.87 -26.46 -3.41
N ALA A 139 -8.01 -25.46 -3.64
CA ALA A 139 -6.57 -25.66 -3.83
C ALA A 139 -5.91 -26.19 -2.54
N VAL A 140 -6.23 -25.60 -1.39
CA VAL A 140 -5.72 -26.04 -0.08
C VAL A 140 -6.23 -27.45 0.27
N GLU A 141 -7.51 -27.75 0.04
CA GLU A 141 -8.06 -29.11 0.22
C GLU A 141 -7.31 -30.13 -0.63
N SER A 142 -7.06 -29.83 -1.91
CA SER A 142 -6.32 -30.72 -2.82
C SER A 142 -4.87 -30.92 -2.37
N PHE A 143 -4.23 -29.87 -1.86
CA PHE A 143 -2.87 -29.95 -1.32
C PHE A 143 -2.81 -30.82 -0.06
N VAL A 144 -3.73 -30.61 0.90
CA VAL A 144 -3.78 -31.42 2.12
C VAL A 144 -4.01 -32.89 1.81
N ASP A 145 -4.92 -33.21 0.86
CA ASP A 145 -5.14 -34.58 0.39
C ASP A 145 -3.87 -35.17 -0.24
N ALA A 146 -3.14 -34.39 -1.06
CA ALA A 146 -1.89 -34.84 -1.69
C ALA A 146 -0.76 -35.06 -0.67
N ALA A 147 -0.64 -34.17 0.32
CA ALA A 147 0.31 -34.32 1.41
C ALA A 147 -0.01 -35.55 2.29
N ALA A 148 -1.29 -35.82 2.54
CA ALA A 148 -1.75 -37.03 3.22
C ALA A 148 -1.33 -38.31 2.48
N ASP A 149 -1.39 -38.31 1.15
CA ASP A 149 -0.91 -39.43 0.33
C ASP A 149 0.63 -39.59 0.37
N ALA A 150 1.39 -38.49 0.50
CA ALA A 150 2.85 -38.51 0.53
C ALA A 150 3.44 -38.88 1.89
N ILE A 151 2.88 -38.36 3.00
CA ILE A 151 3.39 -38.55 4.37
C ILE A 151 2.31 -39.06 5.34
N ASP A 152 1.52 -40.06 4.92
CA ASP A 152 0.38 -40.66 5.67
C ASP A 152 0.72 -41.01 7.12
N ASP A 153 1.88 -41.65 7.35
CA ASP A 153 2.31 -42.07 8.70
C ASP A 153 2.65 -40.88 9.62
N ALA A 154 3.11 -39.74 9.07
CA ALA A 154 3.49 -38.55 9.84
C ALA A 154 2.30 -37.62 10.11
N LEU A 155 1.42 -37.43 9.12
CA LEU A 155 0.22 -36.60 9.27
C LEU A 155 -0.77 -37.17 10.28
N GLY A 156 -0.82 -38.50 10.44
CA GLY A 156 -1.64 -39.15 11.47
C GLY A 156 -1.20 -38.88 12.92
N ASP A 157 0.04 -38.43 13.12
CA ASP A 157 0.63 -38.08 14.42
C ASP A 157 0.73 -36.56 14.64
N ALA A 158 0.27 -35.74 13.69
CA ALA A 158 0.26 -34.28 13.79
C ALA A 158 -0.54 -33.77 15.00
N ASP A 159 -0.09 -32.65 15.59
CA ASP A 159 -0.74 -32.02 16.75
C ASP A 159 -2.17 -31.55 16.42
N GLU A 160 -2.41 -31.14 15.18
CA GLU A 160 -3.71 -30.77 14.61
C GLU A 160 -3.93 -31.53 13.29
N ASP A 161 -5.13 -32.07 13.10
CA ASP A 161 -5.50 -32.82 11.91
C ASP A 161 -5.94 -31.83 10.81
N PRO A 162 -5.16 -31.67 9.72
CA PRO A 162 -5.45 -30.66 8.70
C PRO A 162 -6.77 -30.93 7.97
N GLU A 163 -7.12 -32.19 7.70
CA GLU A 163 -8.42 -32.54 7.10
C GLU A 163 -9.58 -32.15 8.03
N ALA A 164 -9.41 -32.37 9.35
CA ALA A 164 -10.42 -32.00 10.34
C ALA A 164 -10.60 -30.47 10.42
N LEU A 165 -9.52 -29.69 10.35
CA LEU A 165 -9.57 -28.23 10.36
C LEU A 165 -10.41 -27.69 9.20
N LEU A 166 -10.26 -28.28 8.01
CA LEU A 166 -11.05 -27.91 6.83
C LEU A 166 -12.52 -28.37 6.94
N ALA A 167 -12.78 -29.52 7.60
CA ALA A 167 -14.13 -30.04 7.80
C ALA A 167 -14.94 -29.32 8.92
N GLU A 168 -14.29 -28.60 9.84
CA GLU A 168 -14.97 -27.96 10.99
C GLU A 168 -15.89 -26.77 10.60
N GLY A 169 -15.89 -26.34 9.33
CA GLY A 169 -16.78 -25.32 8.76
C GLY A 169 -18.25 -25.75 8.57
N GLU A 170 -18.60 -27.04 8.72
CA GLU A 170 -19.94 -27.57 8.43
C GLU A 170 -21.08 -27.07 9.36
N ALA A 171 -20.80 -26.22 10.34
CA ALA A 171 -21.74 -25.88 11.42
C ALA A 171 -22.26 -24.42 11.42
N ALA A 172 -22.74 -23.90 10.29
CA ALA A 172 -23.83 -22.88 10.27
C ALA A 172 -24.46 -22.66 8.89
N ASP A 173 -23.69 -22.77 7.80
CA ASP A 173 -24.14 -22.68 6.41
C ASP A 173 -23.27 -23.62 5.57
N ALA A 174 -23.77 -24.80 5.24
CA ALA A 174 -23.00 -25.92 4.66
C ALA A 174 -22.59 -25.70 3.18
N ALA A 175 -22.43 -24.44 2.77
CA ALA A 175 -22.14 -24.03 1.40
C ALA A 175 -21.13 -22.87 1.32
N ALA A 176 -20.59 -22.40 2.46
CA ALA A 176 -19.53 -21.39 2.46
C ALA A 176 -18.16 -22.09 2.55
N PRO A 177 -17.13 -21.61 1.82
CA PRO A 177 -15.77 -22.13 1.94
C PRO A 177 -15.22 -21.92 3.36
N ALA A 178 -14.21 -22.71 3.74
CA ALA A 178 -13.53 -22.55 5.01
C ALA A 178 -12.94 -21.12 5.14
N PRO A 179 -13.03 -20.48 6.32
CA PRO A 179 -12.44 -19.17 6.55
C PRO A 179 -10.91 -19.23 6.39
N VAL A 180 -10.31 -18.12 5.95
CA VAL A 180 -8.86 -17.97 5.72
C VAL A 180 -8.04 -18.49 6.91
N ASP A 181 -8.39 -18.11 8.14
CA ASP A 181 -7.70 -18.58 9.35
C ASP A 181 -7.64 -20.12 9.49
N GLN A 182 -8.66 -20.85 8.99
CA GLN A 182 -8.67 -22.32 9.00
C GLN A 182 -7.82 -22.91 7.88
N LEU A 183 -7.80 -22.27 6.70
CA LEU A 183 -6.96 -22.68 5.58
C LEU A 183 -5.48 -22.55 5.94
N VAL A 184 -5.08 -21.41 6.52
CA VAL A 184 -3.72 -21.17 7.01
C VAL A 184 -3.35 -22.19 8.09
N ALA A 185 -4.23 -22.43 9.06
CA ALA A 185 -3.96 -23.42 10.11
C ALA A 185 -3.79 -24.85 9.55
N ALA A 186 -4.50 -25.21 8.48
CA ALA A 186 -4.32 -26.50 7.82
C ALA A 186 -2.95 -26.59 7.12
N LEU A 187 -2.51 -25.53 6.44
CA LEU A 187 -1.17 -25.44 5.84
C LEU A 187 -0.07 -25.52 6.91
N ASP A 188 -0.19 -24.75 8.00
CA ASP A 188 0.74 -24.79 9.13
C ASP A 188 0.83 -26.18 9.76
N ALA A 189 -0.30 -26.90 9.87
CA ALA A 189 -0.34 -28.27 10.38
C ALA A 189 0.41 -29.24 9.45
N VAL A 190 0.28 -29.09 8.12
CA VAL A 190 1.05 -29.89 7.15
C VAL A 190 2.54 -29.55 7.24
N ALA A 191 2.93 -28.27 7.29
CA ALA A 191 4.32 -27.85 7.46
C ALA A 191 4.95 -28.40 8.75
N GLY A 192 4.18 -28.39 9.86
CA GLY A 192 4.58 -29.02 11.12
C GLY A 192 4.78 -30.53 10.98
N ALA A 193 3.88 -31.22 10.28
CA ALA A 193 4.00 -32.66 10.04
C ALA A 193 5.20 -33.02 9.16
N VAL A 194 5.50 -32.22 8.12
CA VAL A 194 6.71 -32.39 7.29
C VAL A 194 7.97 -32.20 8.14
N THR A 195 7.99 -31.19 9.02
CA THR A 195 9.11 -30.97 9.94
C THR A 195 9.30 -32.13 10.91
N ASP A 196 8.21 -32.64 11.50
CA ASP A 196 8.24 -33.73 12.47
C ASP A 196 8.56 -35.09 11.82
N ALA A 197 8.31 -35.25 10.52
CA ALA A 197 8.67 -36.43 9.75
C ALA A 197 10.19 -36.62 9.64
N ASP A 198 10.98 -35.53 9.76
CA ASP A 198 12.46 -35.56 9.69
C ASP A 198 12.94 -36.29 8.42
N LEU A 199 12.37 -35.90 7.26
CA LEU A 199 12.58 -36.55 5.97
C LEU A 199 14.06 -36.49 5.55
N ASP A 200 14.61 -37.65 5.22
CA ASP A 200 15.97 -37.77 4.72
C ASP A 200 16.02 -37.50 3.22
N ALA A 201 16.95 -36.65 2.78
CA ALA A 201 17.03 -36.19 1.39
C ALA A 201 17.30 -37.32 0.39
N ASP A 202 17.94 -38.41 0.82
CA ASP A 202 18.24 -39.57 -0.04
C ASP A 202 17.14 -40.64 0.07
N ASP A 203 16.80 -41.04 1.30
CA ASP A 203 15.87 -42.15 1.55
C ASP A 203 14.40 -41.76 1.23
N ASP A 204 14.03 -40.49 1.43
CA ASP A 204 12.66 -39.96 1.26
C ASP A 204 12.53 -39.02 0.04
N ALA A 205 13.49 -39.06 -0.89
CA ALA A 205 13.54 -38.18 -2.06
C ALA A 205 12.25 -38.18 -2.91
N ASP A 206 11.61 -39.34 -3.08
CA ASP A 206 10.35 -39.47 -3.83
C ASP A 206 9.18 -38.76 -3.10
N ASP A 207 9.14 -38.81 -1.77
CA ASP A 207 8.09 -38.20 -0.95
C ASP A 207 8.28 -36.68 -0.89
N ILE A 208 9.53 -36.21 -0.75
CA ILE A 208 9.88 -34.78 -0.83
C ILE A 208 9.50 -34.21 -2.20
N ALA A 209 9.85 -34.91 -3.29
CA ALA A 209 9.50 -34.48 -4.64
C ALA A 209 7.98 -34.42 -4.86
N ALA A 210 7.22 -35.39 -4.34
CA ALA A 210 5.77 -35.39 -4.42
C ALA A 210 5.14 -34.23 -3.62
N LEU A 211 5.70 -33.89 -2.47
CA LEU A 211 5.26 -32.74 -1.68
C LEU A 211 5.56 -31.41 -2.39
N LEU A 212 6.73 -31.28 -3.01
CA LEU A 212 7.06 -30.09 -3.80
C LEU A 212 6.16 -29.94 -5.04
N ASP A 213 5.89 -31.03 -5.76
CA ASP A 213 4.93 -31.02 -6.86
C ASP A 213 3.53 -30.59 -6.35
N ALA A 214 3.14 -31.02 -5.15
CA ALA A 214 1.87 -30.60 -4.54
C ALA A 214 1.87 -29.13 -4.12
N THR A 215 3.00 -28.59 -3.62
CA THR A 215 3.12 -27.15 -3.33
C THR A 215 3.10 -26.30 -4.59
N ASP A 216 3.69 -26.78 -5.70
CA ASP A 216 3.61 -26.11 -7.00
C ASP A 216 2.16 -26.07 -7.52
N GLU A 217 1.41 -27.18 -7.36
CA GLU A 217 -0.01 -27.23 -7.71
C GLU A 217 -0.86 -26.31 -6.81
N LEU A 218 -0.52 -26.21 -5.51
CA LEU A 218 -1.14 -25.26 -4.59
C LEU A 218 -0.88 -23.82 -5.04
N GLU A 219 0.37 -23.45 -5.28
CA GLU A 219 0.75 -22.10 -5.74
C GLU A 219 0.02 -21.74 -7.04
N ALA A 220 0.00 -22.65 -8.02
CA ALA A 220 -0.73 -22.43 -9.27
C ALA A 220 -2.25 -22.25 -9.04
N GLY A 221 -2.83 -22.98 -8.06
CA GLY A 221 -4.23 -22.82 -7.67
C GLY A 221 -4.51 -21.47 -7.00
N LEU A 222 -3.57 -20.96 -6.20
CA LEU A 222 -3.67 -19.63 -5.59
C LEU A 222 -3.54 -18.51 -6.64
N ASP A 223 -2.60 -18.65 -7.58
CA ASP A 223 -2.38 -17.70 -8.67
C ASP A 223 -3.58 -17.60 -9.64
N ASP A 224 -4.32 -18.71 -9.83
CA ASP A 224 -5.51 -18.75 -10.68
C ASP A 224 -6.79 -18.23 -9.96
N ALA A 225 -6.77 -18.09 -8.63
CA ALA A 225 -7.92 -17.65 -7.84
C ALA A 225 -8.16 -16.13 -7.94
N GLU A 226 -9.42 -15.71 -7.89
CA GLU A 226 -9.78 -14.30 -8.12
C GLU A 226 -9.47 -13.41 -6.90
N GLU A 227 -8.54 -12.47 -7.08
CA GLU A 227 -8.23 -11.44 -6.10
C GLU A 227 -9.22 -10.28 -6.19
N TRP A 228 -9.41 -9.55 -5.09
CA TRP A 228 -10.26 -8.36 -5.07
C TRP A 228 -9.84 -7.31 -6.11
N ASP A 229 -8.53 -7.19 -6.34
CA ASP A 229 -7.96 -6.24 -7.30
C ASP A 229 -8.16 -6.66 -8.77
N ASP A 230 -8.56 -7.91 -9.03
CA ASP A 230 -8.96 -8.37 -10.38
C ASP A 230 -10.32 -7.84 -10.82
N LEU A 231 -11.19 -7.51 -9.86
CA LEU A 231 -12.54 -7.01 -10.13
C LEU A 231 -12.52 -5.67 -10.86
N GLU A 232 -13.45 -5.48 -11.80
CA GLU A 232 -13.64 -4.14 -12.37
C GLU A 232 -14.14 -3.17 -11.27
N THR A 233 -13.78 -1.88 -11.37
CA THR A 233 -14.21 -0.85 -10.39
C THR A 233 -15.73 -0.86 -10.13
N HIS A 234 -16.55 -1.18 -11.14
CA HIS A 234 -18.00 -1.26 -10.98
C HIS A 234 -18.44 -2.45 -10.13
N GLU A 235 -17.69 -3.54 -10.17
CA GLU A 235 -17.95 -4.78 -9.41
C GLU A 235 -17.55 -4.58 -7.95
N GLN A 236 -16.36 -4.02 -7.70
CA GLN A 236 -15.93 -3.61 -6.36
C GLN A 236 -16.95 -2.66 -5.71
N LEU A 237 -17.37 -1.60 -6.42
CA LEU A 237 -18.38 -0.66 -5.91
C LEU A 237 -19.73 -1.34 -5.65
N ARG A 238 -20.10 -2.37 -6.42
CA ARG A 238 -21.33 -3.13 -6.19
C ARG A 238 -21.23 -4.00 -4.95
N ALA A 239 -20.12 -4.73 -4.78
CA ALA A 239 -19.88 -5.57 -3.61
C ALA A 239 -19.84 -4.72 -2.32
N GLN A 240 -19.29 -3.51 -2.40
CA GLN A 240 -19.28 -2.55 -1.29
C GLN A 240 -20.63 -1.81 -1.09
N GLY A 241 -21.65 -2.13 -1.87
CA GLY A 241 -23.02 -1.62 -1.71
C GLY A 241 -23.23 -0.17 -2.20
N TYR A 242 -22.31 0.39 -2.97
CA TYR A 242 -22.41 1.77 -3.49
C TYR A 242 -23.67 1.98 -4.35
N TYR A 243 -24.13 0.95 -5.05
CA TYR A 243 -25.32 1.06 -5.89
C TYR A 243 -26.64 0.78 -5.16
N ASP A 244 -26.62 0.33 -3.89
CA ASP A 244 -27.81 -0.10 -3.15
C ASP A 244 -28.79 1.04 -2.86
N VAL A 245 -28.31 2.27 -2.96
CA VAL A 245 -29.14 3.46 -2.82
C VAL A 245 -30.09 3.67 -4.01
N LEU A 246 -29.80 3.05 -5.15
CA LEU A 246 -30.57 3.19 -6.37
C LEU A 246 -31.83 2.32 -6.36
N GLY A 247 -32.99 2.94 -6.49
CA GLY A 247 -34.25 2.21 -6.74
C GLY A 247 -34.37 1.69 -8.17
N HIS A 248 -33.78 2.40 -9.15
CA HIS A 248 -33.80 2.04 -10.58
C HIS A 248 -32.55 2.58 -11.32
N TYR A 249 -31.93 1.76 -12.17
CA TYR A 249 -30.73 2.09 -12.96
C TYR A 249 -31.03 2.82 -14.28
N LYS A 250 -31.83 3.89 -14.26
CA LYS A 250 -32.25 4.56 -15.51
C LYS A 250 -31.38 5.75 -15.93
N ASP A 251 -30.66 6.36 -14.99
CA ASP A 251 -29.86 7.56 -15.25
C ASP A 251 -28.40 7.18 -15.53
N PHE A 252 -27.83 7.74 -16.59
CA PHE A 252 -26.45 7.51 -16.99
C PHE A 252 -25.60 8.79 -16.81
N PRO A 253 -24.37 8.72 -16.26
CA PRO A 253 -23.74 7.52 -15.68
C PRO A 253 -24.37 7.13 -14.33
N VAL A 254 -24.43 5.82 -14.04
CA VAL A 254 -25.14 5.28 -12.87
C VAL A 254 -24.42 5.64 -11.57
N GLU A 255 -23.10 5.77 -11.62
CA GLU A 255 -22.21 6.20 -10.54
C GLU A 255 -22.59 7.58 -10.03
N TRP A 256 -22.87 8.51 -10.94
CA TRP A 256 -23.28 9.86 -10.60
C TRP A 256 -24.71 9.91 -10.05
N ALA A 257 -25.59 9.01 -10.52
CA ALA A 257 -26.92 8.85 -9.95
C ALA A 257 -26.85 8.36 -8.50
N ALA A 258 -26.00 7.36 -8.22
CA ALA A 258 -25.75 6.85 -6.87
C ALA A 258 -25.15 7.92 -5.97
N LEU A 259 -24.14 8.65 -6.47
CA LEU A 259 -23.48 9.75 -5.75
C LEU A 259 -24.49 10.79 -5.23
N LYS A 260 -25.42 11.23 -6.09
CA LYS A 260 -26.45 12.20 -5.70
C LYS A 260 -27.38 11.68 -4.61
N GLU A 261 -27.68 10.40 -4.63
CA GLU A 261 -28.53 9.77 -3.61
C GLU A 261 -27.77 9.59 -2.29
N HIS A 262 -26.49 9.20 -2.34
CA HIS A 262 -25.60 9.19 -1.17
C HIS A 262 -25.43 10.57 -0.56
N GLU A 263 -25.21 11.59 -1.38
CA GLU A 263 -25.18 12.99 -0.95
C GLU A 263 -26.49 13.37 -0.26
N ALA A 264 -27.65 13.07 -0.85
CA ALA A 264 -28.93 13.38 -0.23
C ALA A 264 -29.09 12.70 1.15
N ARG A 265 -28.61 11.46 1.29
CA ARG A 265 -28.65 10.69 2.55
C ARG A 265 -27.57 11.09 3.55
N GLY A 266 -26.49 11.73 3.09
CA GLY A 266 -25.35 12.13 3.90
C GLY A 266 -24.36 11.01 4.16
N ASN A 267 -24.26 10.04 3.25
CA ASN A 267 -23.35 8.91 3.36
C ASN A 267 -21.94 9.35 2.95
N VAL A 268 -21.19 9.91 3.89
CA VAL A 268 -19.85 10.46 3.67
C VAL A 268 -18.88 9.36 3.17
N ASP A 269 -18.89 8.20 3.81
CA ASP A 269 -18.00 7.08 3.47
C ASP A 269 -18.18 6.63 2.01
N MET A 270 -19.42 6.62 1.52
CA MET A 270 -19.71 6.26 0.12
C MET A 270 -19.29 7.33 -0.88
N ILE A 271 -19.23 8.60 -0.48
CA ILE A 271 -18.70 9.67 -1.32
C ILE A 271 -17.17 9.61 -1.35
N LEU A 272 -16.53 9.26 -0.23
CA LEU A 272 -15.08 9.01 -0.18
C LEU A 272 -14.72 7.80 -1.02
N LEU A 273 -15.46 6.70 -0.89
CA LEU A 273 -15.30 5.53 -1.74
C LEU A 273 -15.39 5.90 -3.23
N ALA A 274 -16.43 6.64 -3.62
CA ALA A 274 -16.56 7.10 -5.00
C ALA A 274 -15.41 8.04 -5.44
N LEU A 275 -14.89 8.87 -4.54
CA LEU A 275 -13.76 9.77 -4.84
C LEU A 275 -12.46 8.99 -5.08
N ASP A 276 -12.25 7.91 -4.33
CA ASP A 276 -11.07 7.04 -4.42
C ASP A 276 -11.14 6.10 -5.64
N SER A 277 -12.25 5.37 -5.79
CA SER A 277 -12.40 4.38 -6.84
C SER A 277 -12.66 5.00 -8.22
N LEU A 278 -13.41 6.12 -8.32
CA LEU A 278 -13.80 6.70 -9.60
C LEU A 278 -12.90 7.86 -10.01
N GLN A 279 -11.70 7.52 -10.48
CA GLN A 279 -10.60 8.45 -10.80
C GLN A 279 -10.81 9.33 -12.06
N SER A 280 -12.03 9.38 -12.61
CA SER A 280 -12.29 10.30 -13.73
C SER A 280 -12.46 11.73 -13.22
N GLU A 281 -11.86 12.71 -13.90
CA GLU A 281 -12.05 14.15 -13.64
C GLU A 281 -13.52 14.56 -13.49
N PHE A 282 -14.41 13.87 -14.21
CA PHE A 282 -15.85 14.09 -14.11
C PHE A 282 -16.39 13.69 -12.74
N MET A 283 -16.07 12.48 -12.28
CA MET A 283 -16.54 11.93 -11.00
C MET A 283 -15.87 12.61 -9.82
N GLU A 284 -14.55 12.79 -9.86
CA GLU A 284 -13.78 13.48 -8.82
C GLU A 284 -14.39 14.86 -8.50
N ARG A 285 -14.58 15.68 -9.54
CA ARG A 285 -15.21 16.99 -9.39
C ARG A 285 -16.61 16.89 -8.76
N HIS A 286 -17.42 15.91 -9.16
CA HIS A 286 -18.76 15.76 -8.60
C HIS A 286 -18.77 15.26 -7.15
N CYS A 287 -17.80 14.44 -6.75
CA CYS A 287 -17.60 14.04 -5.36
C CYS A 287 -17.19 15.26 -4.51
N LEU A 288 -16.25 16.07 -4.98
CA LEU A 288 -15.85 17.32 -4.33
C LEU A 288 -17.02 18.33 -4.24
N GLU A 289 -17.80 18.49 -5.31
CA GLU A 289 -19.01 19.32 -5.31
C GLU A 289 -20.09 18.78 -4.35
N ALA A 290 -20.16 17.46 -4.13
CA ALA A 290 -21.05 16.86 -3.14
C ALA A 290 -20.59 17.24 -1.72
N PHE A 291 -19.31 17.14 -1.40
CA PHE A 291 -18.77 17.61 -0.12
C PHE A 291 -19.02 19.11 0.10
N GLU A 292 -18.79 19.95 -0.91
CA GLU A 292 -19.05 21.40 -0.82
C GLU A 292 -20.53 21.70 -0.52
N ARG A 293 -21.45 20.97 -1.16
CA ARG A 293 -22.91 21.11 -0.93
C ARG A 293 -23.35 20.53 0.41
N MET A 294 -22.68 19.49 0.90
CA MET A 294 -22.93 18.91 2.21
C MET A 294 -22.44 19.82 3.35
N GLY A 295 -21.35 20.56 3.14
CA GLY A 295 -20.73 21.44 4.13
C GLY A 295 -20.53 20.71 5.45
N LYS A 296 -20.96 21.31 6.57
CA LYS A 296 -20.87 20.71 7.92
C LYS A 296 -21.43 19.29 8.04
N ARG A 297 -22.42 18.90 7.23
CA ARG A 297 -22.99 17.54 7.26
C ARG A 297 -22.01 16.50 6.70
N GLY A 298 -21.11 16.93 5.81
CA GLY A 298 -20.06 16.07 5.27
C GLY A 298 -18.80 16.02 6.13
N LYS A 299 -18.72 16.79 7.21
CA LYS A 299 -17.54 16.83 8.07
C LYS A 299 -17.44 15.57 8.94
N THR A 300 -16.56 14.67 8.55
CA THR A 300 -16.04 13.53 9.34
C THR A 300 -14.51 13.61 9.39
N GLU A 301 -13.88 12.88 10.31
CA GLU A 301 -12.41 12.81 10.40
C GLU A 301 -11.77 12.42 9.07
N ALA A 302 -12.19 11.29 8.48
CA ALA A 302 -11.68 10.80 7.19
C ALA A 302 -11.90 11.80 6.04
N SER A 303 -13.08 12.44 5.96
CA SER A 303 -13.32 13.44 4.91
C SER A 303 -12.50 14.72 5.10
N VAL A 304 -12.19 15.10 6.34
CA VAL A 304 -11.37 16.28 6.58
C VAL A 304 -9.93 15.96 6.23
N GLU A 305 -9.42 14.78 6.58
CA GLU A 305 -8.09 14.33 6.22
C GLU A 305 -7.87 14.30 4.69
N GLU A 306 -8.77 13.64 3.94
CA GLU A 306 -8.69 13.56 2.48
C GLU A 306 -8.71 14.96 1.82
N ILE A 307 -9.65 15.82 2.23
CA ILE A 307 -9.76 17.15 1.67
C ILE A 307 -8.59 18.06 2.11
N LEU A 308 -8.06 17.88 3.32
CA LEU A 308 -6.88 18.60 3.81
C LEU A 308 -5.64 18.23 3.00
N GLY A 309 -5.40 16.94 2.73
CA GLY A 309 -4.28 16.48 1.89
C GLY A 309 -4.30 17.07 0.48
N ARG A 310 -5.50 17.34 -0.07
CA ARG A 310 -5.67 18.09 -1.32
C ARG A 310 -5.41 19.58 -1.16
N ALA A 311 -5.90 20.19 -0.09
CA ALA A 311 -5.68 21.60 0.20
C ALA A 311 -4.19 21.93 0.41
N GLU A 312 -3.40 21.04 1.01
CA GLU A 312 -1.94 21.14 1.14
C GLU A 312 -1.21 21.22 -0.22
N LYS A 313 -1.83 20.66 -1.26
CA LYS A 313 -1.38 20.76 -2.66
C LYS A 313 -1.94 22.00 -3.36
N ARG A 314 -2.52 22.94 -2.60
CA ARG A 314 -3.16 24.20 -3.04
C ARG A 314 -4.38 23.98 -3.95
N ASP A 315 -5.09 22.86 -3.80
CA ASP A 315 -6.35 22.61 -4.48
C ASP A 315 -7.45 23.58 -4.01
N GLN A 316 -7.92 24.45 -4.91
CA GLN A 316 -8.91 25.48 -4.58
C GLN A 316 -10.30 24.91 -4.23
N PRO A 317 -10.88 23.95 -4.98
CA PRO A 317 -12.07 23.23 -4.54
C PRO A 317 -11.95 22.67 -3.12
N ALA A 318 -10.85 22.00 -2.77
CA ALA A 318 -10.64 21.44 -1.44
C ALA A 318 -10.65 22.51 -0.35
N ILE A 319 -9.97 23.64 -0.57
CA ILE A 319 -9.97 24.77 0.36
C ILE A 319 -11.39 25.33 0.56
N ARG A 320 -12.19 25.44 -0.50
CA ARG A 320 -13.60 25.86 -0.37
C ARG A 320 -14.40 24.86 0.47
N ILE A 321 -14.21 23.57 0.23
CA ILE A 321 -14.90 22.50 0.95
C ILE A 321 -14.60 22.58 2.45
N LEU A 322 -13.33 22.71 2.84
CA LEU A 322 -12.91 22.87 4.24
C LEU A 322 -13.57 24.09 4.91
N GLY A 323 -13.67 25.19 4.16
CA GLY A 323 -14.47 26.36 4.53
C GLY A 323 -15.92 26.02 4.86
N THR A 324 -16.63 25.40 3.91
CA THR A 324 -18.05 25.02 4.07
C THR A 324 -18.30 23.96 5.16
N MET A 325 -17.30 23.12 5.43
CA MET A 325 -17.31 22.13 6.51
C MET A 325 -17.10 22.78 7.90
N ALA A 326 -16.56 24.00 7.95
CA ALA A 326 -15.97 24.58 9.16
C ALA A 326 -14.92 23.62 9.78
N ALA A 327 -13.97 23.19 8.94
CA ALA A 327 -12.85 22.36 9.33
C ALA A 327 -11.76 23.19 10.02
N GLU A 328 -11.85 23.33 11.34
CA GLU A 328 -10.84 24.01 12.18
C GLU A 328 -9.45 23.39 12.03
N GLU A 329 -9.37 22.10 11.72
CA GLU A 329 -8.18 21.31 11.47
C GLU A 329 -7.34 21.86 10.31
N ALA A 330 -7.96 22.54 9.35
CA ALA A 330 -7.29 23.15 8.20
C ALA A 330 -6.71 24.54 8.48
N THR A 331 -6.96 25.11 9.67
CA THR A 331 -6.66 26.52 9.95
C THR A 331 -5.18 26.86 9.75
N ASP A 332 -4.29 26.05 10.30
CA ASP A 332 -2.84 26.31 10.21
C ASP A 332 -2.37 26.32 8.75
N THR A 333 -2.72 25.28 7.98
CA THR A 333 -2.42 25.18 6.55
C THR A 333 -2.95 26.37 5.75
N LEU A 334 -4.19 26.79 6.02
CA LEU A 334 -4.80 27.91 5.30
C LEU A 334 -4.20 29.27 5.69
N VAL A 335 -3.78 29.44 6.95
CA VAL A 335 -3.09 30.66 7.40
C VAL A 335 -1.75 30.84 6.68
N GLU A 336 -1.03 29.76 6.40
CA GLU A 336 0.22 29.81 5.63
C GLU A 336 0.04 30.33 4.20
N TYR A 337 -1.15 30.19 3.62
CA TYR A 337 -1.46 30.68 2.27
C TYR A 337 -1.99 32.11 2.26
N VAL A 338 -2.20 32.74 3.43
CA VAL A 338 -2.66 34.14 3.49
C VAL A 338 -1.68 35.12 2.84
N PRO A 339 -0.37 35.08 3.12
CA PRO A 339 0.59 36.01 2.52
C PRO A 339 0.95 35.72 1.06
N GLU A 340 0.29 34.76 0.38
CA GLU A 340 0.60 34.32 -0.98
C GLU A 340 0.32 35.41 -2.04
N ASP A 341 1.33 36.21 -2.37
CA ASP A 341 1.24 37.35 -3.29
C ASP A 341 1.28 36.94 -4.77
N SER A 342 1.66 35.70 -5.10
CA SER A 342 1.77 35.24 -6.49
C SER A 342 0.46 34.73 -7.11
N ASN A 343 -0.57 34.44 -6.29
CA ASN A 343 -1.83 33.87 -6.76
C ASN A 343 -3.08 34.52 -6.10
N PRO A 344 -3.59 35.63 -6.68
CA PRO A 344 -4.77 36.32 -6.17
C PRO A 344 -6.05 35.46 -6.13
N GLN A 345 -6.20 34.45 -7.00
CA GLN A 345 -7.35 33.56 -6.97
C GLN A 345 -7.33 32.63 -5.76
N LEU A 346 -6.15 32.05 -5.46
CA LEU A 346 -5.96 31.21 -4.29
C LEU A 346 -6.22 32.00 -3.00
N GLN A 347 -5.66 33.20 -2.86
CA GLN A 347 -5.90 34.05 -1.68
C GLN A 347 -7.40 34.31 -1.44
N LYS A 348 -8.17 34.63 -2.48
CA LYS A 348 -9.61 34.87 -2.34
C LYS A 348 -10.35 33.65 -1.80
N VAL A 349 -9.95 32.45 -2.23
CA VAL A 349 -10.53 31.18 -1.77
C VAL A 349 -10.13 30.91 -0.32
N VAL A 350 -8.84 31.08 0.01
CA VAL A 350 -8.29 30.92 1.36
C VAL A 350 -8.97 31.86 2.35
N PHE A 351 -9.10 33.16 2.02
CA PHE A 351 -9.72 34.16 2.90
C PHE A 351 -11.18 33.81 3.17
N LYS A 352 -11.92 33.43 2.13
CA LYS A 352 -13.31 32.99 2.27
C LYS A 352 -13.41 31.75 3.18
N ALA A 353 -12.55 30.75 2.96
CA ALA A 353 -12.56 29.52 3.75
C ALA A 353 -12.23 29.77 5.24
N LEU A 354 -11.19 30.56 5.54
CA LEU A 354 -10.86 30.99 6.91
C LEU A 354 -12.01 31.74 7.57
N GLY A 355 -12.72 32.57 6.80
CA GLY A 355 -13.96 33.22 7.22
C GLY A 355 -15.07 32.25 7.58
N GLU A 356 -15.34 31.26 6.74
CA GLU A 356 -16.39 30.24 6.94
C GLU A 356 -16.06 29.25 8.07
N ILE A 357 -14.78 28.97 8.30
CA ILE A 357 -14.28 28.21 9.45
C ILE A 357 -14.50 28.99 10.75
N GLY A 358 -14.33 30.32 10.71
CA GLY A 358 -14.29 31.14 11.92
C GLY A 358 -12.90 31.12 12.58
N ALA A 359 -11.84 31.00 11.77
CA ALA A 359 -10.46 30.86 12.22
C ALA A 359 -9.95 32.12 12.94
N SER A 360 -10.01 32.11 14.26
CA SER A 360 -9.63 33.25 15.11
C SER A 360 -8.12 33.59 14.99
N GLU A 361 -7.31 32.59 14.67
CA GLU A 361 -5.87 32.63 14.47
C GLU A 361 -5.52 33.41 13.19
N ALA A 362 -6.41 33.41 12.20
CA ALA A 362 -6.23 34.10 10.93
C ALA A 362 -6.47 35.61 11.00
N VAL A 363 -6.97 36.15 12.12
CA VAL A 363 -7.34 37.57 12.25
C VAL A 363 -6.16 38.49 11.95
N GLN A 364 -5.00 38.28 12.58
CA GLN A 364 -3.84 39.14 12.34
C GLN A 364 -3.26 38.96 10.93
N PRO A 365 -3.05 37.72 10.42
CA PRO A 365 -2.65 37.50 9.03
C PRO A 365 -3.54 38.21 8.01
N LEU A 366 -4.88 38.13 8.16
CA LEU A 366 -5.85 38.78 7.27
C LEU A 366 -5.86 40.30 7.44
N ALA A 367 -5.74 40.82 8.67
CA ALA A 367 -5.66 42.25 8.92
C ALA A 367 -4.44 42.88 8.22
N ASN A 368 -3.30 42.18 8.18
CA ASN A 368 -2.11 42.66 7.46
C ASN A 368 -2.36 42.83 5.95
N GLN A 369 -3.30 42.07 5.37
CA GLN A 369 -3.66 42.18 3.94
C GLN A 369 -4.47 43.45 3.61
N LEU A 370 -4.89 44.23 4.62
CA LEU A 370 -5.60 45.49 4.44
C LEU A 370 -4.66 46.68 4.19
N ASP A 371 -3.34 46.53 4.41
CA ASP A 371 -2.38 47.64 4.33
C ASP A 371 -2.19 48.15 2.89
N PRO A 372 -2.66 49.36 2.54
CA PRO A 372 -2.63 49.87 1.17
C PRO A 372 -1.21 49.99 0.57
N ASP A 373 -0.18 50.06 1.41
CA ASP A 373 1.22 50.15 0.98
C ASP A 373 1.92 48.77 0.91
N GLY A 374 1.22 47.69 1.27
CA GLY A 374 1.73 46.32 1.21
C GLY A 374 1.69 45.67 -0.19
N ASP A 375 2.29 44.50 -0.31
CA ASP A 375 2.42 43.75 -1.58
C ASP A 375 1.13 43.05 -2.05
N THR A 376 0.04 43.12 -1.27
CA THR A 376 -1.25 42.49 -1.59
C THR A 376 -1.93 43.12 -2.80
N ASP A 377 -2.39 42.28 -3.74
CA ASP A 377 -3.18 42.71 -4.90
C ASP A 377 -4.47 43.44 -4.48
N GLU A 378 -4.71 44.61 -5.07
CA GLU A 378 -5.84 45.50 -4.75
C GLU A 378 -7.21 44.80 -4.82
N LEU A 379 -7.37 43.83 -5.74
CA LEU A 379 -8.61 43.08 -5.94
C LEU A 379 -8.85 42.02 -4.86
N VAL A 380 -7.87 41.71 -4.02
CA VAL A 380 -7.96 40.69 -2.96
C VAL A 380 -8.31 41.34 -1.61
N ARG A 381 -7.87 42.58 -1.37
CA ARG A 381 -8.07 43.31 -0.09
C ARG A 381 -9.53 43.35 0.41
N PRO A 382 -10.56 43.57 -0.43
CA PRO A 382 -11.95 43.51 0.04
C PRO A 382 -12.36 42.12 0.56
N HIS A 383 -11.72 41.05 0.07
CA HIS A 383 -11.96 39.69 0.55
C HIS A 383 -11.35 39.45 1.92
N ALA A 384 -10.19 40.06 2.23
CA ALA A 384 -9.60 39.99 3.57
C ALA A 384 -10.51 40.65 4.61
N ALA A 385 -11.03 41.84 4.30
CA ALA A 385 -12.00 42.53 5.16
C ALA A 385 -13.27 41.68 5.36
N ARG A 386 -13.82 41.11 4.29
CA ARG A 386 -14.99 40.20 4.40
C ARG A 386 -14.70 38.97 5.24
N ALA A 387 -13.54 38.34 5.09
CA ALA A 387 -13.14 37.19 5.88
C ALA A 387 -13.10 37.53 7.38
N LEU A 388 -12.51 38.67 7.75
CA LEU A 388 -12.51 39.17 9.13
C LEU A 388 -13.93 39.38 9.68
N GLY A 389 -14.84 39.89 8.85
CA GLY A 389 -16.27 40.01 9.21
C GLY A 389 -16.96 38.66 9.42
N LEU A 390 -16.62 37.65 8.62
CA LEU A 390 -17.16 36.29 8.77
C LEU A 390 -16.60 35.59 10.02
N ILE A 391 -15.32 35.79 10.34
CA ILE A 391 -14.71 35.30 11.59
C ILE A 391 -15.42 35.91 12.80
N GLY A 392 -15.76 37.20 12.74
CA GLY A 392 -16.53 37.88 13.79
C GLY A 392 -15.73 38.16 15.07
N ASP A 393 -14.41 38.01 15.04
CA ASP A 393 -13.54 38.26 16.19
C ASP A 393 -13.32 39.76 16.41
N THR A 394 -13.52 40.23 17.64
CA THR A 394 -13.43 41.64 18.01
C THR A 394 -12.03 42.23 17.85
N ARG A 395 -10.97 41.41 17.78
CA ARG A 395 -9.61 41.87 17.49
C ARG A 395 -9.48 42.48 16.10
N ALA A 396 -10.43 42.21 15.20
CA ALA A 396 -10.47 42.80 13.87
C ALA A 396 -11.08 44.22 13.83
N VAL A 397 -11.68 44.70 14.93
CA VAL A 397 -12.38 46.00 14.95
C VAL A 397 -11.43 47.16 14.61
N ASP A 398 -10.30 47.27 15.29
CA ASP A 398 -9.37 48.39 15.05
C ASP A 398 -8.79 48.37 13.62
N PRO A 399 -8.24 47.25 13.09
CA PRO A 399 -7.75 47.22 11.71
C PRO A 399 -8.81 47.51 10.65
N LEU A 400 -10.05 47.08 10.88
CA LEU A 400 -11.16 47.36 9.96
C LEU A 400 -11.61 48.82 10.04
N ALA A 401 -11.61 49.43 11.23
CA ALA A 401 -11.92 50.85 11.40
C ALA A 401 -10.86 51.72 10.71
N ASP A 402 -9.57 51.40 10.87
CA ASP A 402 -8.47 52.07 10.17
C ASP A 402 -8.63 51.97 8.64
N ALA A 403 -8.96 50.78 8.13
CA ALA A 403 -9.21 50.58 6.70
C ALA A 403 -10.44 51.35 6.20
N LEU A 404 -11.51 51.43 6.99
CA LEU A 404 -12.70 52.22 6.66
C LEU A 404 -12.39 53.72 6.60
N GLU A 405 -11.55 54.23 7.50
CA GLU A 405 -11.18 55.64 7.56
C GLU A 405 -10.24 56.06 6.43
N ALA A 406 -9.14 55.32 6.25
CA ALA A 406 -7.96 55.83 5.54
C ALA A 406 -7.65 55.11 4.22
N HIS A 407 -8.30 53.98 3.91
CA HIS A 407 -7.94 53.20 2.72
C HIS A 407 -8.35 53.94 1.42
N PRO A 408 -7.49 54.00 0.38
CA PRO A 408 -7.76 54.77 -0.85
C PRO A 408 -8.86 54.18 -1.73
N SER A 409 -9.10 52.87 -1.64
CA SER A 409 -10.15 52.16 -2.39
C SER A 409 -11.47 52.10 -1.61
N ASP A 410 -12.53 52.66 -2.20
CA ASP A 410 -13.88 52.63 -1.65
C ASP A 410 -14.46 51.20 -1.53
N ASP A 411 -14.02 50.26 -2.37
CA ASP A 411 -14.45 48.85 -2.28
C ASP A 411 -13.93 48.19 -1.00
N VAL A 412 -12.69 48.52 -0.60
CA VAL A 412 -12.09 48.04 0.65
C VAL A 412 -12.77 48.71 1.84
N ARG A 413 -12.99 50.03 1.79
CA ARG A 413 -13.72 50.76 2.83
C ARG A 413 -15.11 50.19 3.05
N ALA A 414 -15.87 49.95 1.97
CA ALA A 414 -17.20 49.36 2.05
C ALA A 414 -17.17 47.92 2.59
N ALA A 415 -16.18 47.11 2.21
CA ALA A 415 -16.00 45.77 2.77
C ALA A 415 -15.66 45.80 4.27
N ALA A 416 -14.85 46.76 4.71
CA ALA A 416 -14.51 46.96 6.11
C ALA A 416 -15.74 47.42 6.93
N GLY A 417 -16.52 48.36 6.39
CA GLY A 417 -17.80 48.76 6.99
C GLY A 417 -18.78 47.59 7.11
N TRP A 418 -18.90 46.76 6.06
CA TRP A 418 -19.71 45.54 6.12
C TRP A 418 -19.23 44.58 7.21
N ALA A 419 -17.91 44.36 7.30
CA ALA A 419 -17.30 43.43 8.25
C ALA A 419 -17.51 43.87 9.71
N LEU A 420 -17.31 45.16 10.01
CA LEU A 420 -17.61 45.74 11.31
C LEU A 420 -19.09 45.56 11.69
N ARG A 421 -20.02 45.72 10.73
CA ARG A 421 -21.44 45.42 10.98
C ARG A 421 -21.71 43.94 11.24
N GLN A 422 -20.95 43.03 10.64
CA GLN A 422 -21.08 41.59 10.94
C GLN A 422 -20.56 41.24 12.33
N ILE A 423 -19.44 41.85 12.75
CA ILE A 423 -18.92 41.73 14.13
C ILE A 423 -19.97 42.23 15.13
N GLY A 424 -20.66 43.33 14.80
CA GLY A 424 -21.91 43.73 15.46
C GLY A 424 -21.77 44.21 16.90
N THR A 425 -20.54 44.44 17.39
CA THR A 425 -20.35 45.11 18.68
C THR A 425 -20.79 46.56 18.60
N ARG A 426 -21.20 47.13 19.73
CA ARG A 426 -21.57 48.55 19.84
C ARG A 426 -20.48 49.46 19.24
N GLU A 427 -19.23 49.20 19.60
CA GLU A 427 -18.05 49.92 19.11
C GLU A 427 -17.87 49.81 17.60
N ALA A 428 -18.00 48.60 17.04
CA ALA A 428 -17.90 48.39 15.59
C ALA A 428 -19.02 49.10 14.82
N LEU A 429 -20.25 49.07 15.35
CA LEU A 429 -21.37 49.78 14.74
C LEU A 429 -21.21 51.30 14.81
N GLU A 430 -20.73 51.82 15.95
CA GLU A 430 -20.44 53.26 16.12
C GLU A 430 -19.38 53.73 15.12
N ALA A 431 -18.29 52.96 14.94
CA ALA A 431 -17.23 53.27 13.98
C ALA A 431 -17.74 53.38 12.53
N VAL A 432 -18.71 52.54 12.14
CA VAL A 432 -19.28 52.58 10.78
C VAL A 432 -20.33 53.68 10.62
N ALA A 433 -21.13 53.94 11.66
CA ALA A 433 -22.22 54.92 11.63
C ALA A 433 -21.73 56.36 11.38
N GLU A 434 -20.49 56.70 11.74
CA GLU A 434 -19.89 58.00 11.46
C GLU A 434 -19.80 58.31 9.95
N TYR A 435 -19.80 57.28 9.09
CA TYR A 435 -19.69 57.41 7.64
C TYR A 435 -21.04 57.38 6.90
N ALA A 436 -22.18 57.45 7.61
CA ALA A 436 -23.51 57.42 6.99
C ALA A 436 -23.74 58.58 5.99
N ASP A 437 -23.09 59.73 6.20
CA ASP A 437 -23.20 60.92 5.35
C ASP A 437 -22.00 61.10 4.38
N GLU A 438 -21.17 60.06 4.20
CA GLU A 438 -19.99 60.07 3.33
C GLU A 438 -20.33 60.25 1.84
N HIS A 439 -19.42 60.85 1.06
CA HIS A 439 -19.61 61.07 -0.37
C HIS A 439 -19.66 59.79 -1.20
N SER A 440 -18.98 58.73 -0.74
CA SER A 440 -19.02 57.43 -1.38
C SER A 440 -20.35 56.72 -1.08
N PHE A 441 -21.11 56.40 -2.12
CA PHE A 441 -22.42 55.74 -1.98
C PHE A 441 -22.31 54.35 -1.34
N VAL A 442 -21.26 53.60 -1.67
CA VAL A 442 -21.08 52.23 -1.14
C VAL A 442 -20.71 52.24 0.34
N VAL A 443 -19.95 53.23 0.80
CA VAL A 443 -19.58 53.38 2.22
C VAL A 443 -20.73 53.94 3.05
N SER A 444 -21.41 54.99 2.55
CA SER A 444 -22.58 55.58 3.23
C SER A 444 -23.71 54.58 3.44
N THR A 445 -23.96 53.70 2.47
CA THR A 445 -24.96 52.62 2.62
C THR A 445 -24.67 51.71 3.82
N GLU A 446 -23.40 51.43 4.11
CA GLU A 446 -23.01 50.63 5.27
C GLU A 446 -23.13 51.46 6.55
N GLY A 447 -22.75 52.75 6.54
CA GLY A 447 -22.96 53.69 7.64
C GLY A 447 -24.42 53.85 8.05
N GLU A 448 -25.33 54.03 7.09
CA GLU A 448 -26.77 54.14 7.32
C GLU A 448 -27.31 52.87 8.01
N LYS A 449 -26.96 51.68 7.51
CA LYS A 449 -27.37 50.41 8.12
C LYS A 449 -26.82 50.23 9.55
N ALA A 450 -25.59 50.69 9.82
CA ALA A 450 -25.02 50.63 11.16
C ALA A 450 -25.75 51.56 12.13
N ARG A 451 -26.10 52.77 11.67
CA ARG A 451 -26.89 53.72 12.44
C ARG A 451 -28.28 53.19 12.76
N ASP A 452 -28.97 52.62 11.78
CA ASP A 452 -30.28 51.99 11.97
C ASP A 452 -30.20 50.87 13.03
N ALA A 453 -29.16 50.04 12.99
CA ALA A 453 -28.95 48.98 13.97
C ALA A 453 -28.72 49.50 15.41
N LEU A 454 -28.00 50.63 15.56
CA LEU A 454 -27.80 51.29 16.85
C LEU A 454 -29.08 51.92 17.40
N ASP A 455 -29.88 52.54 16.52
CA ASP A 455 -31.16 53.16 16.88
C ASP A 455 -32.18 52.09 17.31
N ASP A 456 -32.24 50.95 16.61
CA ASP A 456 -33.06 49.79 16.97
C ASP A 456 -32.67 49.21 18.34
N GLU A 457 -31.37 49.17 18.69
CA GLU A 457 -30.89 48.71 20.00
C GLU A 457 -31.20 49.72 21.13
N ALA A 458 -31.42 51.00 20.79
CA ALA A 458 -31.73 52.07 21.73
C ALA A 458 -33.23 52.20 22.03
N GLU A 459 -34.13 51.64 21.20
CA GLU A 459 -35.57 51.65 21.48
C GLU A 459 -35.93 50.71 22.66
N PRO A 460 -36.57 51.21 23.74
CA PRO A 460 -36.98 50.35 24.85
C PRO A 460 -38.09 49.39 24.37
N ALA A 461 -37.97 48.10 24.72
CA ALA A 461 -38.96 47.07 24.41
C ALA A 461 -40.39 47.56 24.71
N PRO A 462 -41.36 47.32 23.82
CA PRO A 462 -42.73 47.79 24.01
C PRO A 462 -43.25 47.28 25.35
N THR A 463 -43.66 48.21 26.20
CA THR A 463 -44.27 47.90 27.50
C THR A 463 -45.60 47.19 27.25
N ALA A 464 -45.64 45.90 27.61
CA ALA A 464 -46.80 45.02 27.46
C ALA A 464 -47.93 45.32 28.46
#